data_AF-A0A816HVE5-F1
#
_entry.id   AF-A0A816HVE5-F1
#
_cell.length_a   1.000
_cell.length_b   1.000
_cell.length_c   1.000
_cell.angle_alpha   90.00
_cell.angle_beta   90.00
_cell.angle_gamma   90.00
#
_symmetry.space_group_name_H-M   'P 1'
#
loop_
_entity.id
_entity.type
_entity.pdbx_description
1 polymer ?
#
loop_
_entity_poly.entity_id
_entity_poly.type
_entity_poly.pdbx_seq_one_letter_code
_entity_poly.pdbx_strand_id
1 'polypeptide(L)' 'SQGQTLTKVVIDLKLPKDTDDIAAVYVPLSRVKRLDDLIILRHFDYKVFVIKPRKSQVAEMQRLDKLYMETQMRFSEWF' A
#
# COMPACT_ATOMS: atom_id res chain seq x y z
N SER A 1 11.43 8.86 -3.55
CA SER A 1 12.07 8.06 -2.47
C SER A 1 11.52 6.61 -2.42
N GLN A 2 11.26 5.99 -3.57
CA GLN A 2 10.73 4.63 -3.62
C GLN A 2 11.82 3.60 -3.30
N GLY A 3 11.54 2.63 -2.43
CA GLY A 3 12.42 1.52 -2.07
C GLY A 3 13.15 1.62 -0.72
N GLN A 4 13.05 2.74 -0.01
CA GLN A 4 13.71 2.93 1.29
C GLN A 4 12.77 2.58 2.46
N THR A 5 13.28 1.94 3.51
CA THR A 5 12.61 1.81 4.81
C THR A 5 13.19 2.85 5.76
N LEU A 6 12.35 3.68 6.35
CA LEU A 6 12.75 4.76 7.24
C LEU A 6 12.37 4.42 8.68
N THR A 7 13.26 4.73 9.62
CA THR A 7 13.08 4.42 11.05
C THR A 7 12.16 5.39 11.77
N LYS A 8 12.06 6.65 11.31
CA LYS A 8 11.09 7.65 11.77
C LYS A 8 10.72 8.55 10.60
N VAL A 9 9.44 8.85 10.43
CA VAL A 9 8.95 9.67 9.30
C VAL A 9 7.98 10.72 9.79
N VAL A 10 8.22 11.96 9.38
CA VAL A 10 7.27 13.06 9.52
C VAL A 10 6.73 13.36 8.13
N ILE A 11 5.40 13.28 7.97
CA ILE A 11 4.73 13.52 6.69
C ILE A 11 3.84 14.76 6.83
N ASP A 12 4.11 15.74 5.97
CA ASP A 12 3.15 16.79 5.69
C ASP A 12 2.11 16.27 4.66
N LEU A 13 1.08 15.58 5.15
CA LEU A 13 0.15 14.87 4.29
C LEU A 13 -0.87 15.83 3.67
N LYS A 14 -0.59 16.28 2.44
CA LYS A 14 -1.55 17.03 1.63
C LYS A 14 -2.47 16.05 0.90
N LEU A 15 -3.76 16.09 1.23
CA LEU A 15 -4.72 15.21 0.60
C LEU A 15 -4.88 15.52 -0.89
N PRO A 16 -4.88 14.49 -1.75
CA PRO A 16 -5.15 14.62 -3.18
C PRO A 16 -6.55 15.23 -3.41
N LYS A 17 -6.68 16.20 -4.32
CA LYS A 17 -7.99 16.68 -4.80
C LYS A 17 -8.41 15.83 -5.99
N ASP A 18 -9.60 15.21 -5.94
CA ASP A 18 -10.40 14.49 -6.95
C ASP A 18 -9.73 13.66 -8.08
N THR A 19 -8.63 14.13 -8.67
CA THR A 19 -7.85 13.52 -9.76
C THR A 19 -6.40 13.16 -9.38
N ASP A 20 -5.94 13.54 -8.19
CA ASP A 20 -4.57 13.33 -7.77
C ASP A 20 -4.28 11.83 -7.46
N ASP A 21 -3.08 11.36 -7.83
CA ASP A 21 -2.66 9.98 -7.70
C ASP A 21 -2.56 9.55 -6.22
N ILE A 22 -3.48 8.70 -5.77
CA ILE A 22 -3.52 8.21 -4.38
C ILE A 22 -2.30 7.33 -4.05
N ALA A 23 -1.57 6.82 -5.05
CA ALA A 23 -0.28 6.20 -4.81
C ALA A 23 0.71 7.16 -4.12
N ALA A 24 0.59 8.47 -4.35
CA ALA A 24 1.40 9.49 -3.69
C ALA A 24 1.21 9.53 -2.17
N VAL A 25 0.08 9.03 -1.64
CA VAL A 25 -0.18 8.93 -0.20
C VAL A 25 0.22 7.57 0.36
N TYR A 26 -0.08 6.48 -0.35
CA TYR A 26 0.29 5.14 0.10
C TYR A 26 1.80 4.92 0.16
N VAL A 27 2.55 5.45 -0.81
CA VAL A 27 4.00 5.30 -0.90
C VAL A 27 4.78 5.83 0.30
N PRO A 28 4.51 7.03 0.85
CA PRO A 28 5.21 7.52 2.03
C PRO A 28 4.71 6.86 3.33
N LEU A 29 3.43 6.50 3.43
CA LEU A 29 2.90 5.77 4.60
C LEU A 29 3.49 4.36 4.73
N SER A 30 3.74 3.67 3.61
CA SER A 30 4.36 2.33 3.58
C SER A 30 5.86 2.32 3.89
N ARG A 31 6.50 3.47 4.16
CA ARG A 31 7.94 3.56 4.45
C ARG A 31 8.30 3.21 5.89
N VAL A 32 7.34 3.27 6.80
CA VAL A 32 7.52 2.95 8.22
C VAL A 32 7.11 1.51 8.51
N LYS A 33 7.79 0.86 9.46
CA LYS A 33 7.42 -0.49 9.91
C LYS A 33 6.38 -0.48 11.03
N ARG A 34 6.32 0.59 11.83
CA ARG A 34 5.43 0.72 12.99
C ARG A 34 4.71 2.06 12.94
N LEU A 35 3.51 2.10 13.52
CA LEU A 35 2.74 3.34 13.61
C LEU A 35 3.41 4.37 14.52
N ASP A 36 4.06 3.92 15.60
CA ASP A 36 4.78 4.78 16.55
C ASP A 36 5.91 5.61 15.90
N ASP A 37 6.38 5.17 14.74
CA ASP A 37 7.45 5.80 13.98
C ASP A 37 6.94 6.81 12.93
N LEU A 38 5.62 7.06 12.89
CA LEU A 38 4.96 7.92 11.93
C LEU A 38 4.25 9.11 12.60
N ILE A 39 4.60 10.31 12.17
CA ILE A 39 3.89 11.54 12.55
C ILE A 39 3.28 12.16 11.30
N ILE A 40 1.97 12.40 11.32
CA ILE A 40 1.24 13.10 10.25
C ILE A 40 0.87 14.49 10.77
N LEU A 41 1.33 15.54 10.09
CA LEU A 41 1.19 16.92 10.56
C LEU A 41 -0.20 17.51 10.35
N ARG A 42 -1.00 16.95 9.44
CA ARG A 42 -2.34 17.45 9.10
C ARG A 42 -3.41 16.45 9.53
N HIS A 43 -4.52 16.96 10.04
CA HIS A 43 -5.73 16.15 10.16
C HIS A 43 -6.20 15.71 8.79
N PHE A 44 -6.59 14.43 8.70
CA PHE A 44 -7.15 13.84 7.48
C PHE A 44 -8.31 12.92 7.84
N ASP A 45 -9.27 12.78 6.92
CA ASP A 45 -10.29 11.74 7.01
C ASP A 45 -9.79 10.51 6.24
N TYR A 46 -9.63 9.37 6.91
CA TYR A 46 -9.15 8.14 6.28
C TYR A 46 -10.08 7.65 5.16
N LYS A 47 -11.36 8.07 5.16
CA LYS A 47 -12.33 7.69 4.11
C LYS A 47 -11.88 8.16 2.73
N VAL A 48 -11.06 9.20 2.64
CA VAL A 48 -10.48 9.66 1.37
C VAL A 48 -9.53 8.63 0.73
N PHE A 49 -9.04 7.65 1.51
CA PHE A 49 -8.20 6.56 1.02
C PHE A 49 -9.00 5.31 0.62
N VAL A 50 -10.30 5.29 0.89
CA VAL A 50 -11.17 4.15 0.57
C VAL A 50 -11.60 4.27 -0.89
N ILE A 51 -10.69 3.96 -1.80
CA ILE A 51 -11.03 3.75 -3.21
C ILE A 51 -11.48 2.30 -3.36
N LYS A 52 -12.61 2.08 -4.04
CA LYS A 52 -12.92 0.75 -4.54
C LYS A 52 -11.88 0.37 -5.60
N PRO A 53 -11.13 -0.75 -5.44
CA PRO A 53 -10.21 -1.21 -6.47
C PRO A 53 -10.98 -1.44 -7.77
N ARG A 54 -10.34 -1.13 -8.91
CA ARG A 54 -10.95 -1.36 -10.23
C ARG A 54 -11.17 -2.86 -10.42
N LYS A 55 -12.20 -3.25 -11.17
CA LYS A 55 -12.48 -4.66 -11.47
C LYS A 55 -11.25 -5.40 -12.03
N SER A 56 -10.46 -4.74 -12.88
CA SER A 56 -9.21 -5.29 -13.41
C SER A 56 -8.14 -5.54 -12.35
N GLN A 57 -8.02 -4.66 -11.35
CA GLN A 57 -7.08 -4.83 -10.23
C GLN A 57 -7.51 -5.98 -9.32
N VAL A 58 -8.81 -6.12 -9.06
CA VAL A 58 -9.36 -7.25 -8.29
C VAL A 58 -9.11 -8.57 -9.03
N ALA A 59 -9.37 -8.61 -10.33
CA ALA A 59 -9.12 -9.79 -11.15
C ALA A 59 -7.62 -10.18 -11.16
N GLU A 60 -6.72 -9.19 -11.22
CA GLU A 60 -5.29 -9.45 -11.17
C GLU A 60 -4.84 -9.96 -9.79
N MET A 61 -5.35 -9.40 -8.69
CA MET A 61 -5.09 -9.94 -7.35
C MET A 61 -5.52 -11.41 -7.24
N GLN A 62 -6.72 -11.74 -7.71
CA GLN A 62 -7.22 -13.13 -7.71
C GLN A 62 -6.34 -14.06 -8.55
N ARG A 63 -5.87 -13.59 -9.71
CA ARG A 63 -4.95 -14.36 -10.58
C ARG A 63 -3.61 -14.62 -9.87
N LEU A 64 -3.07 -13.61 -9.19
CA LEU A 64 -1.81 -13.72 -8.45
C LEU A 64 -1.94 -14.65 -7.24
N ASP A 65 -3.05 -14.59 -6.50
CA ASP A 65 -3.31 -15.50 -5.38
C ASP A 65 -3.39 -16.96 -5.86
N LYS A 66 -4.09 -17.20 -6.98
CA LYS A 66 -4.15 -18.53 -7.59
C LYS A 66 -2.75 -19.02 -7.98
N LEU A 67 -1.95 -18.17 -8.64
CA LEU A 67 -0.59 -18.51 -9.05
C LEU A 67 0.30 -18.82 -7.84
N TYR A 68 0.16 -18.07 -6.74
CA TYR A 68 0.87 -18.33 -5.49
C TYR A 68 0.54 -19.72 -4.94
N MET A 69 -0.75 -20.05 -4.83
CA MET A 69 -1.19 -21.35 -4.32
C MET A 69 -0.72 -22.51 -5.21
N GLU A 70 -0.81 -22.36 -6.53
CA GLU A 70 -0.29 -23.34 -7.50
C GLU A 70 1.23 -23.53 -7.36
N THR A 71 1.96 -22.44 -7.16
CA THR A 71 3.43 -22.48 -6.96
C THR A 71 3.78 -23.19 -5.65
N GLN A 72 3.09 -22.88 -4.56
CA GLN A 72 3.27 -23.53 -3.26
C GLN A 72 2.98 -25.03 -3.33
N MET A 73 1.92 -25.45 -4.03
CA MET A 73 1.63 -26.88 -4.24
C MET A 73 2.67 -27.57 -5.11
N ARG A 74 3.10 -26.94 -6.21
CA ARG A 74 4.02 -27.54 -7.18
C ARG A 74 5.44 -27.71 -6.63
N PHE A 75 5.88 -26.79 -5.78
CA PHE A 75 7.22 -26.78 -5.20
C PHE A 75 7.18 -27.01 -3.69
N SER A 76 6.20 -27.75 -3.19
CA SER A 76 6.00 -28.01 -1.76
C SER A 76 7.22 -28.67 -1.09
N GLU A 77 8.03 -29.41 -1.86
CA GLU A 77 9.26 -30.04 -1.36
C GLU A 77 10.43 -29.05 -1.18
N TRP A 78 10.28 -27.80 -1.64
CA TRP A 78 11.32 -26.76 -1.65
C TRP A 78 11.06 -25.65 -0.61
N PHE A 79 9.95 -25.76 0.14
CA PHE A 79 9.53 -24.84 1.20
C PHE A 79 9.33 -25.60 2.51
#